data_AF-A0A3N7ICH4-F1
#
_entry.id   AF-A0A3N7ICH4-F1
#
_cell.length_a   1.000
_cell.length_b   1.000
_cell.length_c   1.000
_cell.angle_alpha   90.00
_cell.angle_beta   90.00
_cell.angle_gamma   90.00
#
_symmetry.space_group_name_H-M   'P 1'
#
loop_
_entity.id
_entity.type
_entity.pdbx_description
1 polymer ?
#
loop_
_entity_poly.entity_id
_entity_poly.type
_entity_poly.pdbx_seq_one_letter_code
_entity_poly.pdbx_strand_id
1 'polypeptide(L)'
;MNRSDDLFMYLTKRVQGLEPNVTYKGKFTLQIASDAKSGGVGAGGAPGESVGLGIGLTVDQPLSAPDEDNFYRMNIDKIQQCCTDGTDMKVIGDVSNGTDDYVYTLIERTGEFSATTDHQGVLWIIIGTDSGYEGKTTLYYSDIEIILEKI
;
A
#
# COMPACT_ATOMS: atom_id res chain seq x y z
N MET A 1 12.73 4.02 0.58
CA MET A 1 13.00 5.46 0.43
C MET A 1 12.55 5.84 -0.97
N ASN A 2 11.58 6.74 -1.06
CA ASN A 2 11.18 7.36 -2.32
C ASN A 2 11.85 8.74 -2.43
N ARG A 3 12.27 9.15 -3.63
CA ARG A 3 12.86 10.48 -3.95
C ARG A 3 12.06 11.25 -5.01
N SER A 4 10.97 10.69 -5.51
CA SER A 4 10.24 11.18 -6.67
C SER A 4 8.74 11.05 -6.46
N ASP A 5 8.01 11.99 -7.04
CA ASP A 5 6.57 11.90 -7.26
C ASP A 5 6.21 10.63 -8.05
N ASP A 6 5.04 10.04 -7.76
CA ASP A 6 4.42 8.89 -8.42
C ASP A 6 5.22 7.56 -8.43
N LEU A 7 6.31 7.45 -7.67
CA LEU A 7 6.99 6.16 -7.47
C LEU A 7 6.24 5.32 -6.42
N PHE A 8 5.62 4.24 -6.90
CA PHE A 8 5.00 3.25 -6.03
C PHE A 8 6.02 2.30 -5.40
N MET A 9 6.11 2.32 -4.07
CA MET A 9 6.92 1.38 -3.29
C MET A 9 6.01 0.33 -2.64
N TYR A 10 6.40 -0.94 -2.63
CA TYR A 10 5.55 -1.99 -2.09
C TYR A 10 6.29 -3.16 -1.47
N LEU A 11 5.57 -3.88 -0.61
CA LEU A 11 5.89 -5.18 -0.05
C LEU A 11 4.87 -6.18 -0.59
N THR A 12 5.31 -7.37 -0.97
CA THR A 12 4.39 -8.43 -1.40
C THR A 12 4.76 -9.78 -0.81
N LYS A 13 3.75 -10.63 -0.61
CA LYS A 13 3.91 -11.99 -0.10
C LYS A 13 2.91 -12.93 -0.78
N ARG A 14 3.41 -14.02 -1.34
CA ARG A 14 2.58 -15.12 -1.83
C ARG A 14 2.05 -15.95 -0.67
N VAL A 15 0.75 -16.20 -0.65
CA VAL A 15 0.06 -17.11 0.26
C VAL A 15 -0.54 -18.25 -0.56
N GLN A 16 -0.34 -19.48 -0.09
CA GLN A 16 -0.79 -20.70 -0.76
C GLN A 16 -1.38 -21.66 0.27
N GLY A 17 -2.18 -22.63 -0.18
CA GLY A 17 -2.86 -23.58 0.70
C GLY A 17 -4.21 -23.07 1.21
N LEU A 18 -4.75 -22.01 0.60
CA LEU A 18 -6.14 -21.59 0.80
C LEU A 18 -7.07 -22.52 0.02
N GLU A 19 -8.37 -22.44 0.29
CA GLU A 19 -9.34 -23.16 -0.53
C GLU A 19 -9.41 -22.55 -1.94
N PRO A 20 -9.38 -23.35 -3.02
CA PRO A 20 -9.49 -22.83 -4.38
C PRO A 20 -10.84 -22.20 -4.70
N ASN A 21 -10.85 -21.12 -5.48
CA ASN A 21 -12.05 -20.39 -5.91
C ASN A 21 -12.96 -19.93 -4.75
N VAL A 22 -12.34 -19.52 -3.64
CA VAL A 22 -13.03 -19.06 -2.43
C VAL A 22 -12.65 -17.61 -2.15
N THR A 23 -13.64 -16.81 -1.78
CA THR A 23 -13.42 -15.42 -1.38
C THR A 23 -12.90 -15.36 0.05
N TYR A 24 -11.78 -14.67 0.24
CA TYR A 24 -11.23 -14.35 1.54
C TYR A 24 -11.30 -12.84 1.74
N LYS A 25 -11.66 -12.46 2.97
CA LYS A 25 -11.47 -11.11 3.50
C LYS A 25 -10.17 -11.07 4.28
N GLY A 26 -9.25 -10.21 3.87
CA GLY A 26 -8.06 -9.85 4.63
C GLY A 26 -8.35 -8.66 5.53
N LYS A 27 -8.12 -8.82 6.83
CA LYS A 27 -8.07 -7.72 7.82
C LYS A 27 -6.60 -7.38 8.06
N PHE A 28 -6.24 -6.12 7.85
CA PHE A 28 -4.87 -5.63 7.92
C PHE A 28 -4.71 -4.66 9.09
N THR A 29 -3.62 -4.83 9.84
CA THR A 29 -3.13 -3.87 10.84
C THR A 29 -1.68 -3.58 10.51
N LEU A 30 -1.39 -2.34 10.11
CA LEU A 30 -0.05 -1.89 9.73
C LEU A 30 0.45 -0.88 10.74
N GLN A 31 1.62 -1.13 11.32
CA GLN A 31 2.34 -0.16 12.13
C GLN A 31 3.58 0.33 11.38
N ILE A 32 3.64 1.62 11.12
CA ILE A 32 4.77 2.27 10.44
C ILE A 32 5.34 3.41 11.26
N ALA A 33 6.64 3.65 11.18
CA ALA A 33 7.27 4.87 11.67
C ALA A 33 7.38 5.89 10.53
N SER A 34 6.86 7.10 10.75
CA SER A 34 6.91 8.22 9.81
C SER A 34 7.32 9.50 10.52
N ASP A 35 8.16 10.32 9.88
CA ASP A 35 8.56 11.65 10.32
C ASP A 35 7.77 12.78 9.64
N ALA A 36 6.81 12.44 8.77
CA ALA A 36 6.02 13.43 8.07
C ALA A 36 4.96 14.05 9.01
N LYS A 37 5.18 15.31 9.40
CA LYS A 37 4.22 16.05 10.23
C LYS A 37 2.86 16.21 9.55
N SER A 38 1.82 16.35 10.35
CA SER A 38 0.49 16.78 9.90
C SER A 38 0.48 18.24 9.44
N GLY A 39 -0.34 18.54 8.44
CA GLY A 39 -0.39 19.86 7.80
C GLY A 39 0.97 20.28 7.23
N GLY A 40 1.75 19.31 6.74
CA GLY A 40 3.03 19.57 6.10
C GLY A 40 2.83 20.32 4.78
N VAL A 41 3.73 21.25 4.46
CA VAL A 41 3.75 21.90 3.14
C VAL A 41 4.96 21.37 2.38
N GLY A 42 4.71 20.74 1.24
CA GLY A 42 5.73 20.17 0.36
C GLY A 42 5.51 20.58 -1.09
N ALA A 43 6.47 20.25 -1.95
CA ALA A 43 6.32 20.39 -3.40
C ALA A 43 5.48 19.24 -3.96
N GLY A 44 4.59 19.54 -4.91
CA GLY A 44 3.53 18.64 -5.39
C GLY A 44 2.38 18.49 -4.37
N GLY A 45 2.72 18.06 -3.16
CA GLY A 45 1.77 17.76 -2.09
C GLY A 45 2.39 17.78 -0.70
N ALA A 46 1.58 17.47 0.31
CA ALA A 46 2.02 17.39 1.69
C ALA A 46 2.87 16.12 1.92
N PRO A 47 3.99 16.19 2.66
CA PRO A 47 4.88 15.05 2.88
C PRO A 47 4.22 13.85 3.59
N GLY A 48 3.13 14.08 4.33
CA GLY A 48 2.34 13.04 4.98
C GLY A 48 1.08 12.72 4.18
N GLU A 49 0.17 13.69 4.07
CA GLU A 49 -1.19 13.52 3.57
C GLU A 49 -1.26 13.22 2.07
N SER A 50 -0.27 13.62 1.28
CA SER A 50 -0.21 13.29 -0.15
C SER A 50 0.47 11.96 -0.42
N VAL A 51 0.91 11.23 0.61
CA VAL A 51 1.49 9.89 0.46
C VAL A 51 0.50 8.86 1.01
N GLY A 52 -0.23 8.23 0.10
CA GLY A 52 -1.20 7.20 0.45
C GLY A 52 -0.55 5.89 0.84
N LEU A 53 -1.17 5.19 1.79
CA LEU A 53 -0.86 3.83 2.19
C LEU A 53 -2.01 2.92 1.77
N GLY A 54 -1.70 1.91 0.97
CA GLY A 54 -2.69 0.98 0.43
C GLY A 54 -2.40 -0.48 0.78
N ILE A 55 -3.47 -1.26 0.78
CA ILE A 55 -3.47 -2.71 0.98
C ILE A 55 -4.21 -3.39 -0.18
N GLY A 56 -3.85 -4.63 -0.48
CA GLY A 56 -4.51 -5.41 -1.52
C GLY A 56 -4.32 -6.90 -1.36
N LEU A 57 -5.23 -7.64 -2.01
CA LEU A 57 -5.16 -9.08 -2.25
C LEU A 57 -5.45 -9.30 -3.73
N THR A 58 -4.63 -10.07 -4.42
CA THR A 58 -4.83 -10.36 -5.85
C THR A 58 -4.32 -11.76 -6.20
N VAL A 59 -4.84 -12.37 -7.27
CA VAL A 59 -4.32 -13.65 -7.78
C VAL A 59 -3.11 -13.45 -8.68
N ASP A 60 -2.96 -12.26 -9.25
CA ASP A 60 -1.84 -11.90 -10.10
C ASP A 60 -0.62 -11.53 -9.26
N GLN A 61 0.55 -12.01 -9.64
CA GLN A 61 1.78 -11.64 -8.96
C GLN A 61 2.08 -10.14 -9.19
N PRO A 62 2.25 -9.33 -8.14
CA PRO A 62 2.64 -7.93 -8.30
C PRO A 62 4.08 -7.79 -8.78
N LEU A 63 4.25 -7.21 -9.96
CA LEU A 63 5.51 -7.08 -10.68
C LEU A 63 5.63 -5.70 -11.31
N SER A 64 6.88 -5.25 -11.45
CA SER A 64 7.20 -4.15 -12.36
C SER A 64 7.30 -4.71 -13.78
N ALA A 65 6.42 -4.27 -14.67
CA ALA A 65 6.33 -4.70 -16.06
C ALA A 65 6.27 -3.49 -17.00
N PRO A 66 6.81 -3.58 -18.23
CA PRO A 66 6.71 -2.50 -19.21
C PRO A 66 5.26 -2.31 -19.67
N ASP A 67 4.83 -1.05 -19.80
CA ASP A 67 3.59 -0.67 -20.46
C ASP A 67 3.75 -0.58 -22.00
N GLU A 68 2.72 -0.11 -22.70
CA GLU A 68 2.70 0.04 -24.17
C GLU A 68 3.81 0.96 -24.69
N ASP A 69 4.29 1.89 -23.86
CA ASP A 69 5.34 2.86 -24.17
C ASP A 69 6.73 2.41 -23.65
N ASN A 70 6.86 1.17 -23.13
CA ASN A 70 8.05 0.61 -22.47
C ASN A 70 8.46 1.30 -21.16
N PHE A 71 7.54 1.97 -20.47
CA PHE A 71 7.78 2.42 -19.10
C PHE A 71 7.46 1.29 -18.12
N TYR A 72 8.37 1.02 -17.20
CA TYR A 72 8.15 0.03 -16.14
C TYR A 72 7.15 0.56 -15.11
N ARG A 73 6.00 -0.09 -15.02
CA ARG A 73 4.90 0.24 -14.11
C ARG A 73 4.43 -1.00 -13.34
N MET A 74 3.60 -0.79 -12.32
CA MET A 74 2.92 -1.88 -11.62
C MET A 74 1.94 -2.57 -12.58
N ASN A 75 1.89 -3.91 -12.57
CA ASN A 75 1.03 -4.70 -13.46
C ASN A 75 -0.40 -4.96 -12.93
N ILE A 76 -0.70 -4.54 -11.69
CA ILE A 76 -2.03 -4.60 -11.07
C ILE A 76 -2.60 -3.20 -10.89
N ASP A 77 -3.92 -3.10 -10.75
CA ASP A 77 -4.59 -1.82 -10.52
C ASP A 77 -4.45 -1.40 -9.04
N LYS A 78 -3.36 -0.69 -8.78
CA LYS A 78 -2.97 -0.21 -7.45
C LYS A 78 -3.71 1.08 -7.07
N ILE A 79 -3.51 1.50 -5.82
CA ILE A 79 -3.90 2.86 -5.38
C ILE A 79 -3.18 3.94 -6.19
N GLN A 80 -3.81 5.11 -6.29
CA GLN A 80 -3.24 6.32 -6.88
C GLN A 80 -3.14 7.41 -5.80
N GLN A 81 -1.90 7.68 -5.38
CA GLN A 81 -1.55 8.63 -4.32
C GLN A 81 -2.42 8.43 -3.05
N CYS A 82 -2.85 9.52 -2.40
CA CYS A 82 -3.57 9.49 -1.12
C CYS A 82 -5.03 9.08 -1.20
N CYS A 83 -5.63 9.08 -2.38
CA CYS A 83 -7.04 9.47 -2.46
C CYS A 83 -7.86 8.69 -3.50
N THR A 84 -7.28 7.67 -4.14
CA THR A 84 -7.99 6.85 -5.13
C THR A 84 -7.60 5.39 -5.00
N ASP A 85 -8.62 4.55 -4.84
CA ASP A 85 -8.50 3.09 -4.84
C ASP A 85 -8.31 2.58 -6.27
N GLY A 86 -7.62 1.45 -6.41
CA GLY A 86 -7.63 0.63 -7.61
C GLY A 86 -8.49 -0.62 -7.40
N THR A 87 -8.70 -1.43 -8.43
CA THR A 87 -9.47 -2.67 -8.31
C THR A 87 -8.74 -3.75 -7.52
N ASP A 88 -7.41 -3.71 -7.45
CA ASP A 88 -6.58 -4.69 -6.72
C ASP A 88 -6.06 -4.15 -5.38
N MET A 89 -6.19 -2.85 -5.11
CA MET A 89 -5.74 -2.23 -3.87
C MET A 89 -6.64 -1.08 -3.40
N LYS A 90 -6.77 -0.95 -2.08
CA LYS A 90 -7.52 0.11 -1.42
C LYS A 90 -6.62 0.97 -0.53
N VAL A 91 -6.86 2.27 -0.51
CA VAL A 91 -6.23 3.21 0.41
C VAL A 91 -6.81 3.04 1.82
N ILE A 92 -5.94 2.96 2.81
CA ILE A 92 -6.29 2.86 4.24
C ILE A 92 -5.83 4.07 5.06
N GLY A 93 -5.47 5.15 4.38
CA GLY A 93 -5.03 6.42 4.93
C GLY A 93 -3.71 6.88 4.33
N ASP A 94 -3.10 7.86 4.98
CA ASP A 94 -1.82 8.44 4.59
C ASP A 94 -0.72 8.15 5.63
N VAL A 95 0.49 8.65 5.38
CA VAL A 95 1.66 8.45 6.25
C VAL A 95 1.92 9.63 7.19
N SER A 96 0.97 10.55 7.37
CA SER A 96 1.11 11.63 8.34
C SER A 96 1.23 11.07 9.77
N ASN A 97 2.17 11.64 10.52
CA ASN A 97 2.58 11.15 11.83
C ASN A 97 1.63 11.56 12.97
N GLY A 98 0.61 12.38 12.67
CA GLY A 98 -0.39 12.86 13.64
C GLY A 98 0.09 13.97 14.57
N THR A 99 1.27 14.55 14.31
CA THR A 99 1.89 15.59 15.13
C THR A 99 2.24 16.82 14.29
N ASP A 100 2.53 17.94 14.94
CA ASP A 100 2.95 19.18 14.26
C ASP A 100 4.48 19.26 14.07
N ASP A 101 5.22 18.21 14.43
CA ASP A 101 6.68 18.14 14.42
C ASP A 101 7.20 17.10 13.41
N TYR A 102 8.36 17.39 12.81
CA TYR A 102 9.10 16.42 11.99
C TYR A 102 9.88 15.46 12.88
N VAL A 103 9.16 14.52 13.48
CA VAL A 103 9.70 13.49 14.38
C VAL A 103 9.12 12.14 14.00
N TYR A 104 9.97 11.11 14.05
CA TYR A 104 9.51 9.74 13.82
C TYR A 104 8.53 9.32 14.91
N THR A 105 7.29 9.08 14.50
CA THR A 105 6.21 8.57 15.35
C THR A 105 5.71 7.26 14.75
N LEU A 106 5.42 6.29 15.62
CA LEU A 106 4.72 5.06 15.23
C LEU A 106 3.24 5.39 15.04
N ILE A 107 2.75 5.16 13.83
CA ILE A 107 1.35 5.29 13.47
C ILE A 107 0.79 3.94 13.04
N GLU A 108 -0.47 3.71 13.38
CA GLU A 108 -1.21 2.53 12.98
C GLU A 108 -2.24 2.90 11.91
N ARG A 109 -2.39 2.01 10.92
CA ARG A 109 -3.44 2.07 9.90
C ARG A 109 -4.07 0.68 9.78
N THR A 110 -5.39 0.64 9.69
CA THR A 110 -6.14 -0.60 9.57
C THR A 110 -7.07 -0.54 8.37
N GLY A 111 -7.37 -1.71 7.81
CA GLY A 111 -8.31 -1.81 6.71
C GLY A 111 -8.67 -3.24 6.34
N GLU A 112 -9.64 -3.36 5.46
CA GLU A 112 -10.09 -4.65 4.92
C GLU A 112 -10.05 -4.62 3.39
N PHE A 113 -9.66 -5.74 2.80
CA PHE A 113 -9.72 -5.99 1.36
C PHE A 113 -10.14 -7.44 1.10
N SER A 114 -10.87 -7.73 0.03
CA SER A 114 -11.33 -9.08 -0.27
C SER A 114 -10.96 -9.49 -1.69
N ALA A 115 -10.56 -10.75 -1.86
CA ALA A 115 -10.27 -11.33 -3.17
C ALA A 115 -10.65 -12.82 -3.20
N THR A 116 -10.96 -13.31 -4.39
CA THR A 116 -11.21 -14.74 -4.63
C THR A 116 -9.91 -15.41 -5.03
N THR A 117 -9.56 -16.51 -4.36
CA THR A 117 -8.38 -17.32 -4.70
C THR A 117 -8.50 -17.92 -6.09
N ASP A 118 -7.35 -18.22 -6.70
CA ASP A 118 -7.32 -18.97 -7.95
C ASP A 118 -7.68 -20.45 -7.76
N HIS A 119 -7.64 -21.21 -8.86
CA HIS A 119 -7.86 -22.66 -8.87
C HIS A 119 -6.81 -23.47 -8.08
N GLN A 120 -5.71 -22.85 -7.63
CA GLN A 120 -4.67 -23.45 -6.81
C GLN A 120 -4.77 -23.05 -5.33
N GLY A 121 -5.72 -22.18 -4.96
CA GLY A 121 -5.84 -21.68 -3.59
C GLY A 121 -4.73 -20.68 -3.23
N VAL A 122 -4.37 -19.81 -4.17
CA VAL A 122 -3.30 -18.82 -4.02
C VAL A 122 -3.85 -17.40 -4.01
N LEU A 123 -3.23 -16.55 -3.17
CA LEU A 123 -3.36 -15.09 -3.19
C LEU A 123 -1.99 -14.45 -2.99
N TRP A 124 -1.78 -13.29 -3.59
CA TRP A 124 -0.71 -12.36 -3.29
C TRP A 124 -1.25 -11.26 -2.40
N ILE A 125 -0.57 -11.06 -1.28
CA ILE A 125 -0.76 -9.90 -0.43
C ILE A 125 0.11 -8.78 -0.98
N ILE A 126 -0.42 -7.56 -1.04
CA ILE A 126 0.36 -6.36 -1.35
C ILE A 126 0.05 -5.25 -0.36
N ILE A 127 1.11 -4.57 0.09
CA ILE A 127 1.06 -3.34 0.89
C ILE A 127 1.95 -2.36 0.18
N GLY A 128 1.48 -1.16 -0.10
CA GLY A 128 2.30 -0.19 -0.81
C GLY A 128 1.96 1.24 -0.49
N THR A 129 2.87 2.13 -0.87
CA THR A 129 2.69 3.57 -0.77
C THR A 129 2.86 4.21 -2.11
N ASP A 130 1.97 5.14 -2.41
CA ASP A 130 2.04 5.97 -3.59
C ASP A 130 2.08 7.44 -3.19
N SER A 131 2.96 8.21 -3.83
CA SER A 131 3.35 9.53 -3.33
C SER A 131 3.00 10.62 -4.33
N GLY A 132 2.20 11.59 -3.89
CA GLY A 132 2.03 12.91 -4.53
C GLY A 132 3.01 13.97 -4.01
N TYR A 133 4.06 13.56 -3.29
CA TYR A 133 5.06 14.46 -2.70
C TYR A 133 6.38 14.29 -3.42
N GLU A 134 6.92 15.38 -3.96
CA GLU A 134 8.14 15.36 -4.78
C GLU A 134 9.43 15.17 -3.95
N GLY A 135 9.34 15.23 -2.62
CA GLY A 135 10.49 15.10 -1.75
C GLY A 135 10.81 13.67 -1.33
N LYS A 136 11.77 13.54 -0.43
CA LYS A 136 12.16 12.24 0.11
C LYS A 136 11.11 11.72 1.09
N THR A 137 10.51 10.56 0.82
CA THR A 137 9.72 9.81 1.80
C THR A 137 10.51 8.60 2.32
N THR A 138 10.62 8.48 3.65
CA THR A 138 11.25 7.32 4.31
C THR A 138 10.34 6.77 5.39
N LEU A 139 9.90 5.53 5.19
CA LEU A 139 9.01 4.82 6.10
C LEU A 139 9.73 3.57 6.60
N TYR A 140 9.45 3.22 7.85
CA TYR A 140 9.87 1.95 8.44
C TYR A 140 8.64 1.16 8.84
N TYR A 141 8.52 -0.07 8.34
CA TYR A 141 7.44 -0.98 8.75
C TYR A 141 7.87 -1.71 10.01
N SER A 142 7.17 -1.44 11.11
CA SER A 142 7.45 -2.01 12.43
C SER A 142 6.75 -3.35 12.59
N ASP A 143 5.45 -3.38 12.29
CA ASP A 143 4.62 -4.57 12.38
C ASP A 143 3.58 -4.60 11.25
N ILE A 144 3.30 -5.80 10.75
CA ILE A 144 2.32 -6.07 9.70
C ILE A 144 1.56 -7.34 10.10
N GLU A 145 0.33 -7.16 10.56
CA GLU A 145 -0.59 -8.26 10.86
C GLU A 145 -1.66 -8.35 9.77
N ILE A 146 -1.91 -9.58 9.30
CA ILE A 146 -2.91 -9.87 8.27
C ILE A 146 -3.65 -11.15 8.65
N ILE A 147 -4.96 -11.04 8.82
CA ILE A 147 -5.85 -12.17 9.12
C ILE A 147 -6.71 -12.42 7.89
N LEU A 148 -6.63 -13.63 7.33
CA LEU A 148 -7.47 -14.06 6.21
C LEU A 148 -8.65 -14.88 6.73
N GLU A 149 -9.86 -14.39 6.49
CA GLU A 149 -11.12 -15.04 6.87
C GLU A 149 -11.91 -15.40 5.61
N LYS A 150 -12.34 -16.66 5.50
CA LYS A 150 -13.24 -17.11 4.43
C LYS A 150 -14.63 -16.49 4.62
N ILE A 151 -15.24 -16.00 3.54
CA ILE A 151 -16.58 -15.39 3.53
C ILE A 151 -17.51 -15.99 2.47
#